data_AF-A0ABD2MHW2-F1
#
_entry.id   AF-A0ABD2MHW2-F1
#
_cell.length_a   1.000
_cell.length_b   1.000
_cell.length_c   1.000
_cell.angle_alpha   90.00
_cell.angle_beta   90.00
_cell.angle_gamma   90.00
#
_symmetry.space_group_name_H-M   'P 1'
#
loop_
_entity.id
_entity.type
_entity.pdbx_description
1 polymer ?
#
loop_
_entity_poly.entity_id
_entity_poly.type
_entity_poly.pdbx_seq_one_letter_code
_entity_poly.pdbx_strand_id
1 'polypeptide(L)'
;MDYNATKGGVGTVYVMCTICSTSIIARRWPSVIFHGFLDVAGINSKIFRANIPNLKIVEEHLDSTALSLMKENLKRRATLTNLPRAIKVFLRKVQGSTKSSISYSFHGKEYLMFLR
;
A
#
# COMPACT_ATOMS: atom_id res chain seq x y z
N MET A 1 -24.94 5.40 28.19
CA MET A 1 -24.32 5.10 26.87
C MET A 1 -25.40 5.20 25.81
N ASP A 2 -25.17 5.95 24.74
CA ASP A 2 -26.06 5.97 23.57
C ASP A 2 -25.62 4.90 22.58
N TYR A 3 -26.51 3.97 22.25
CA TYR A 3 -26.27 2.89 21.27
C TYR A 3 -25.93 3.44 19.88
N ASN A 4 -26.54 4.55 19.49
CA ASN A 4 -26.31 5.14 18.17
C ASN A 4 -24.87 5.65 18.01
N ALA A 5 -24.23 6.04 19.12
CA ALA A 5 -22.85 6.50 19.12
C ALA A 5 -21.83 5.36 18.92
N THR A 6 -22.17 4.09 19.20
CA THR A 6 -21.22 2.97 19.20
C THR A 6 -21.51 1.91 18.13
N LYS A 7 -22.74 1.80 17.63
CA LYS A 7 -23.14 0.77 16.66
C LYS A 7 -22.43 0.85 15.30
N GLY A 8 -21.84 2.01 14.98
CA GLY A 8 -21.19 2.26 13.69
C GLY A 8 -19.78 1.69 13.54
N GLY A 9 -19.13 1.24 14.61
CA GLY A 9 -17.70 0.92 14.58
C GLY A 9 -17.29 -0.08 13.50
N VAL A 10 -17.97 -1.24 13.44
CA VAL A 10 -17.69 -2.28 12.43
C VAL A 10 -18.01 -1.80 11.01
N GLY A 11 -19.11 -1.05 10.84
CA GLY A 11 -19.50 -0.50 9.54
C GLY A 11 -18.46 0.48 9.00
N THR A 12 -17.90 1.33 9.87
CA THR A 12 -16.84 2.27 9.50
C THR A 12 -15.58 1.54 9.04
N VAL A 13 -15.15 0.48 9.75
CA VAL A 13 -13.99 -0.33 9.33
C VAL A 13 -14.24 -1.00 7.98
N TYR A 14 -15.45 -1.54 7.76
CA TYR A 14 -15.81 -2.15 6.49
C TYR A 14 -15.76 -1.16 5.31
N VAL A 15 -16.25 0.07 5.50
CA VAL A 15 -16.16 1.15 4.50
C VAL A 15 -14.69 1.48 4.20
N MET A 16 -13.84 1.58 5.23
CA MET A 16 -12.41 1.82 5.04
C MET A 16 -11.72 0.69 4.27
N CYS A 17 -12.06 -0.58 4.54
CA CYS A 17 -11.53 -1.72 3.77
C CYS A 17 -11.91 -1.62 2.30
N THR A 18 -13.13 -1.16 2.00
CA THR A 18 -13.62 -1.02 0.63
C THR A 18 -12.85 0.07 -0.13
N ILE A 19 -12.49 1.16 0.53
CA ILE A 19 -11.73 2.28 -0.07
C ILE A 19 -10.28 1.90 -0.34
N CYS A 20 -9.65 1.15 0.56
CA CYS A 20 -8.23 0.80 0.49
C CYS A 20 -7.98 -0.68 0.14
N SER A 21 -8.91 -1.33 -0.56
CA SER A 21 -8.85 -2.78 -0.75
C SER A 21 -7.73 -3.23 -1.68
N THR A 22 -7.08 -4.33 -1.30
CA THR A 22 -6.13 -5.07 -2.10
C THR A 22 -6.76 -6.29 -2.79
N SER A 23 -8.07 -6.46 -2.69
CA SER A 23 -8.80 -7.64 -3.17
C SER A 23 -8.59 -7.89 -4.67
N ILE A 24 -8.43 -9.17 -5.01
CA ILE A 24 -8.32 -9.65 -6.38
C ILE A 24 -9.40 -10.68 -6.68
N ILE A 25 -9.74 -10.86 -7.96
CA ILE A 25 -10.59 -11.97 -8.39
C ILE A 25 -9.78 -13.27 -8.27
N ALA A 26 -10.00 -13.99 -7.17
CA ALA A 26 -9.32 -15.26 -6.89
C ALA A 26 -10.26 -16.46 -7.06
N ARG A 27 -9.75 -17.54 -7.66
CA ARG A 27 -10.45 -18.84 -7.73
C ARG A 27 -10.23 -19.72 -6.48
N ARG A 28 -9.42 -19.24 -5.54
CA ARG A 28 -9.03 -19.97 -4.33
C ARG A 28 -9.35 -19.11 -3.11
N TRP A 29 -10.23 -19.62 -2.25
CA TRP A 29 -10.66 -18.94 -1.03
C TRP A 29 -9.53 -18.46 -0.09
N PRO A 30 -8.40 -19.20 0.07
CA PRO A 30 -7.29 -18.72 0.90
C PRO A 30 -6.72 -17.38 0.44
N SER A 31 -6.72 -17.11 -0.87
CA SER A 31 -6.24 -15.83 -1.40
C SER A 31 -7.19 -14.69 -1.03
N VAL A 32 -8.51 -14.92 -1.06
CA VAL A 32 -9.51 -13.93 -0.64
C VAL A 32 -9.31 -13.56 0.83
N ILE A 33 -9.10 -14.56 1.69
CA ILE A 33 -8.85 -14.36 3.13
C ILE A 33 -7.54 -13.58 3.34
N PHE A 34 -6.48 -13.94 2.62
CA PHE A 34 -5.19 -13.25 2.71
C PHE A 34 -5.29 -11.75 2.38
N HIS A 35 -5.99 -11.40 1.29
CA HIS A 35 -6.23 -10.00 0.95
C HIS A 35 -7.11 -9.28 1.99
N GLY A 36 -8.10 -9.98 2.56
CA GLY A 36 -8.86 -9.44 3.69
C GLY A 36 -8.00 -9.12 4.91
N PHE A 37 -6.99 -9.95 5.22
CA PHE A 37 -6.03 -9.64 6.28
C PHE A 37 -5.16 -8.43 5.96
N LEU A 38 -4.74 -8.26 4.70
CA LEU A 38 -3.97 -7.09 4.29
C LEU A 38 -4.77 -5.79 4.46
N ASP A 39 -6.04 -5.79 4.08
CA ASP A 39 -6.91 -4.60 4.18
C ASP A 39 -7.08 -4.18 5.66
N VAL A 40 -7.37 -5.15 6.54
CA VAL A 40 -7.49 -4.90 8.00
C VAL A 40 -6.16 -4.46 8.61
N ALA A 41 -5.05 -5.10 8.23
CA ALA A 41 -3.72 -4.74 8.73
C ALA A 41 -3.32 -3.32 8.30
N GLY A 42 -3.66 -2.92 7.07
CA GLY A 42 -3.45 -1.56 6.56
C GLY A 42 -4.16 -0.51 7.40
N ILE A 43 -5.45 -0.72 7.68
CA ILE A 43 -6.25 0.17 8.54
C ILE A 43 -5.68 0.23 9.95
N ASN A 44 -5.38 -0.93 10.55
CA ASN A 44 -4.82 -0.99 11.90
C ASN A 44 -3.48 -0.27 12.00
N SER A 45 -2.63 -0.35 10.97
CA SER A 45 -1.37 0.39 10.92
C SER A 45 -1.58 1.90 10.90
N LYS A 46 -2.63 2.38 10.20
CA LYS A 46 -3.02 3.79 10.14
C LYS A 46 -3.56 4.27 11.49
N ILE A 47 -4.37 3.46 12.17
CA ILE A 47 -4.87 3.75 13.52
C ILE A 47 -3.71 3.81 14.52
N PHE A 48 -2.79 2.86 14.47
CA PHE A 48 -1.59 2.86 15.32
C PHE A 48 -0.76 4.14 15.11
N ARG A 49 -0.54 4.53 13.85
CA ARG A 49 0.13 5.80 13.47
C ARG A 49 -0.61 7.02 14.04
N ALA A 50 -1.95 7.04 13.95
CA ALA A 50 -2.78 8.12 14.45
C ALA A 50 -2.73 8.28 15.97
N ASN A 51 -2.48 7.18 16.70
CA ASN A 51 -2.35 7.19 18.16
C ASN A 51 -0.98 7.72 18.65
N ILE A 52 -0.02 7.97 17.74
CA ILE A 52 1.27 8.56 18.11
C ILE A 52 1.10 10.09 18.20
N PRO A 53 1.35 10.71 19.36
CA PRO A 53 1.15 12.15 19.54
C PRO A 53 2.08 12.94 18.60
N ASN A 54 1.58 14.06 18.07
CA ASN A 54 2.27 14.97 17.15
C ASN A 54 2.59 14.38 15.76
N LEU A 55 2.12 13.18 15.43
CA LEU A 55 2.29 12.58 14.11
C LEU A 55 1.07 12.91 13.24
N LYS A 56 1.28 13.69 12.17
CA LYS A 56 0.19 13.96 11.21
C LYS A 56 -0.24 12.65 10.57
N ILE A 57 -1.56 12.39 10.58
CA ILE A 57 -2.16 11.32 9.79
C ILE A 57 -2.03 11.75 8.34
N VAL A 58 -1.26 11.00 7.56
CA VAL A 58 -1.08 11.25 6.13
C VAL A 58 -2.03 10.32 5.37
N GLU A 59 -2.78 10.86 4.40
CA GLU A 59 -3.67 10.05 3.54
C GLU A 59 -2.88 8.98 2.76
N GLU A 60 -1.68 9.32 2.30
CA GLU A 60 -0.73 8.46 1.56
C GLU A 60 0.06 7.47 2.45
N HIS A 61 -0.38 7.21 3.70
CA HIS A 61 0.32 6.31 4.63
C HIS A 61 0.55 4.91 4.03
N LEU A 62 -0.45 4.35 3.34
CA LEU A 62 -0.34 3.02 2.74
C LEU A 62 0.65 2.97 1.57
N ASP A 63 0.69 4.00 0.73
CA ASP A 63 1.63 4.09 -0.39
C ASP A 63 3.08 4.19 0.11
N SER A 64 3.31 5.02 1.12
CA SER A 64 4.64 5.15 1.73
C SER A 64 5.09 3.84 2.40
N THR A 65 4.16 3.14 3.06
CA THR A 65 4.40 1.84 3.70
C THR A 65 4.72 0.79 2.64
N ALA A 66 3.92 0.68 1.58
CA ALA A 66 4.16 -0.25 0.48
C ALA A 66 5.54 -0.03 -0.17
N LEU A 67 5.91 1.21 -0.44
CA LEU A 67 7.24 1.54 -0.99
C LEU A 67 8.37 1.17 -0.03
N SER A 68 8.20 1.42 1.28
CA SER A 68 9.19 1.03 2.28
C SER A 68 9.42 -0.48 2.31
N LEU A 69 8.37 -1.28 2.20
CA LEU A 69 8.43 -2.75 2.17
C LEU A 69 9.08 -3.26 0.87
N MET A 70 8.84 -2.57 -0.24
CA MET A 70 9.43 -2.91 -1.54
C MET A 70 10.90 -2.48 -1.67
N LYS A 71 11.37 -1.51 -0.88
CA LYS A 71 12.67 -0.84 -1.06
C LYS A 71 13.85 -1.79 -1.26
N GLU A 72 14.03 -2.77 -0.40
CA GLU A 72 15.16 -3.71 -0.49
C GLU A 72 15.03 -4.65 -1.70
N ASN A 73 13.81 -5.06 -2.03
CA ASN A 73 13.54 -5.84 -3.24
C ASN A 73 13.83 -5.03 -4.52
N LEU A 74 13.48 -3.75 -4.55
CA LEU A 74 13.76 -2.86 -5.68
C LEU A 74 15.27 -2.62 -5.85
N LYS A 75 16.00 -2.40 -4.75
CA LYS A 75 17.48 -2.32 -4.77
C LYS A 75 18.11 -3.58 -5.33
N ARG A 76 17.69 -4.75 -4.84
CA ARG A 76 18.16 -6.04 -5.34
C ARG A 76 17.87 -6.23 -6.83
N ARG A 77 16.65 -5.88 -7.29
CA ARG A 77 16.31 -6.00 -8.72
C ARG A 77 17.11 -5.05 -9.59
N ALA A 78 17.51 -3.89 -9.09
CA ALA A 78 18.29 -2.92 -9.85
C ALA A 78 19.71 -3.39 -10.19
N THR A 79 20.24 -4.41 -9.51
CA THR A 79 21.55 -5.01 -9.85
C THR A 79 21.45 -5.96 -11.05
N LEU A 80 20.24 -6.36 -11.44
CA LEU A 80 20.03 -7.29 -12.56
C LEU A 80 20.24 -6.58 -13.90
N THR A 81 21.15 -7.13 -14.71
CA THR A 81 21.51 -6.58 -16.02
C THR A 81 20.48 -6.89 -17.10
N ASN A 82 19.67 -7.94 -16.95
CA ASN A 82 18.74 -8.44 -17.98
C ASN A 82 17.29 -7.94 -17.82
N LEU A 83 17.07 -6.82 -17.14
CA LEU A 83 15.72 -6.24 -17.03
C LEU A 83 15.32 -5.43 -18.28
N PRO A 84 14.02 -5.42 -18.62
CA PRO A 84 13.47 -4.51 -19.63
C PRO A 84 13.83 -3.05 -19.36
N ARG A 85 14.02 -2.26 -20.43
CA ARG A 85 14.47 -0.87 -20.36
C ARG A 85 13.57 0.01 -19.49
N ALA A 86 12.25 -0.16 -19.59
CA ALA A 86 11.27 0.58 -18.78
C ALA A 86 11.48 0.37 -17.27
N ILE A 87 11.64 -0.89 -16.84
CA ILE A 87 11.89 -1.23 -15.44
C ILE A 87 13.22 -0.66 -14.96
N LYS A 88 14.27 -0.70 -15.79
CA LYS A 88 15.57 -0.07 -15.44
C LYS A 88 15.44 1.43 -15.22
N VAL A 89 14.67 2.13 -16.07
CA VAL A 89 14.41 3.57 -15.92
C VAL A 89 13.66 3.85 -14.62
N PHE A 90 12.61 3.08 -14.33
CA PHE A 90 11.86 3.19 -13.07
C PHE A 90 12.76 2.97 -11.84
N LEU A 91 13.56 1.90 -11.83
CA LEU A 91 14.43 1.57 -10.71
C LEU A 91 15.50 2.65 -10.46
N ARG A 92 16.05 3.26 -11.51
CA ARG A 92 16.97 4.42 -11.37
C ARG A 92 16.28 5.63 -10.76
N LYS A 93 15.03 5.91 -11.16
CA LYS A 93 14.23 6.98 -10.56
C LYS A 93 14.04 6.75 -9.06
N VAL A 94 13.61 5.54 -8.68
CA VAL A 94 13.40 5.17 -7.27
C VAL A 94 14.69 5.25 -6.44
N GLN A 95 15.85 4.88 -7.00
CA GLN A 95 17.14 5.03 -6.31
C GLN A 95 17.57 6.51 -6.13
N GLY A 96 17.30 7.35 -7.13
CA GLY A 96 17.67 8.77 -7.10
C GLY A 96 16.82 9.64 -6.16
N SER A 97 15.61 9.22 -5.83
CA SER A 97 14.63 10.04 -5.09
C SER A 97 14.78 10.01 -3.56
N THR A 98 15.88 9.49 -3.01
CA THR A 98 16.13 9.44 -1.55
C THR A 98 16.30 10.82 -0.87
N LYS A 99 16.08 11.95 -1.58
CA LYS A 99 16.27 13.32 -1.05
C LYS A 99 15.08 14.28 -1.16
N SER A 100 13.92 13.89 -1.66
CA SER A 100 12.74 14.76 -1.64
C SER A 100 11.45 13.97 -1.59
N SER A 101 10.50 14.43 -0.77
CA SER A 101 9.14 13.93 -0.62
C SER A 101 8.54 13.62 -1.98
N ILE A 102 8.31 12.35 -2.26
CA ILE A 102 7.81 11.90 -3.56
C ILE A 102 6.31 11.76 -3.44
N SER A 103 5.57 12.72 -3.98
CA SER A 103 4.19 12.47 -4.38
C SER A 103 4.24 11.57 -5.61
N TYR A 104 3.99 10.28 -5.41
CA TYR A 104 3.82 9.37 -6.52
C TYR A 104 2.36 9.40 -6.96
N SER A 105 2.05 10.12 -8.03
CA SER A 105 0.82 9.85 -8.78
C SER A 105 1.00 8.53 -9.56
N PHE A 106 0.71 7.41 -8.90
CA PHE A 106 0.63 6.10 -9.55
C PHE A 106 -0.67 6.02 -10.38
N HIS A 107 -0.62 6.56 -11.59
CA HIS A 107 -1.72 6.45 -12.55
C HIS A 107 -1.76 5.05 -13.16
N GLY A 108 -2.53 4.15 -12.53
CA GLY A 108 -3.39 3.06 -13.07
C GLY A 108 -2.95 2.11 -14.20
N LYS A 109 -1.87 2.31 -14.96
CA LYS A 109 -1.53 1.49 -16.15
C LYS A 109 -0.14 0.85 -16.12
N GLU A 110 0.73 1.26 -15.19
CA GLU A 110 2.10 0.73 -15.08
C GLU A 110 2.17 -0.64 -14.36
N TYR A 111 1.13 -1.03 -13.61
CA TYR A 111 1.09 -2.30 -12.86
C TYR A 111 1.15 -3.54 -13.75
N LEU A 112 0.72 -3.44 -15.01
CA LEU A 112 0.78 -4.53 -15.98
C LEU A 112 2.21 -4.86 -16.43
N MET A 113 3.20 -3.97 -16.20
CA MET A 113 4.60 -4.27 -16.54
C MET A 113 5.29 -5.19 -15.52
N PHE A 114 4.69 -5.40 -14.34
CA PHE A 114 5.26 -6.25 -13.29
C PHE A 114 4.64 -7.65 -13.21
N LEU A 115 3.64 -7.95 -14.05
CA LEU A 115 2.88 -9.22 -14.05
C LEU A 115 3.13 -10.10 -15.29
N ARG A 116 4.29 -9.98 -15.95
CA ARG A 116 4.78 -10.97 -16.93
C ARG A 116 6.24 -11.31 -16.67
#